data_AF-A0A3D4UZI2-F1
#
_entry.id   AF-A0A3D4UZI2-F1
#
_cell.length_a   1.000
_cell.length_b   1.000
_cell.length_c   1.000
_cell.angle_alpha   90.00
_cell.angle_beta   90.00
_cell.angle_gamma   90.00
#
_symmetry.space_group_name_H-M   'P 1'
#
loop_
_entity.id
_entity.type
_entity.pdbx_description
1 polymer ?
#
loop_
_entity_poly.entity_id
_entity_poly.type
_entity_poly.pdbx_seq_one_letter_code
_entity_poly.pdbx_strand_id
1 'polypeptide(L)'
;MSKKNKDLDRFVENIYRLKFKLAKVTLVLDLTPETHVPDLMTRIRALPGFTVVGQIDKVLRSAGKRARLALGIKYLPDNEDVYKTLKDMSMMMKRLPGVEAVKIIEYNKTRILKKGRPIIY
;
A
#
# COMPACT_ATOMS: atom_id res chain seq x y z
N MET A 1 -22.21 -20.51 -25.37
CA MET A 1 -21.61 -20.64 -24.02
C MET A 1 -22.71 -20.55 -22.98
N SER A 2 -22.93 -21.64 -22.22
CA SER A 2 -24.09 -21.84 -21.34
C SER A 2 -24.07 -20.93 -20.10
N LYS A 3 -25.25 -20.42 -19.70
CA LYS A 3 -25.48 -19.60 -18.48
C LYS A 3 -24.80 -20.18 -17.23
N LYS A 4 -24.67 -21.51 -17.12
CA LYS A 4 -24.02 -22.22 -16.00
C LYS A 4 -22.57 -21.78 -15.71
N ASN A 5 -21.79 -21.39 -16.73
CA ASN A 5 -20.41 -20.94 -16.49
C ASN A 5 -20.34 -19.55 -15.85
N LYS A 6 -21.27 -18.64 -16.21
CA LYS A 6 -21.27 -17.27 -15.65
C LYS A 6 -21.58 -17.25 -14.16
N ASP A 7 -22.41 -18.17 -13.68
CA ASP A 7 -22.76 -18.25 -12.26
C ASP A 7 -21.63 -18.86 -11.43
N LEU A 8 -20.91 -19.84 -11.98
CA LEU A 8 -19.73 -20.41 -11.34
C LEU A 8 -18.59 -19.38 -11.27
N ASP A 9 -18.35 -18.64 -12.36
CA ASP A 9 -17.34 -17.57 -12.40
C ASP A 9 -17.67 -16.47 -11.37
N ARG A 10 -18.95 -16.05 -11.30
CA ARG A 10 -19.41 -15.10 -10.27
C ARG A 10 -19.27 -15.63 -8.86
N PHE A 11 -19.55 -16.92 -8.64
CA PHE A 11 -19.43 -17.54 -7.32
C PHE A 11 -17.96 -17.60 -6.87
N VAL A 12 -17.06 -18.00 -7.76
CA VAL A 12 -15.61 -18.01 -7.52
C VAL A 12 -15.12 -16.58 -7.27
N GLU A 13 -15.51 -15.62 -8.11
CA GLU A 13 -15.16 -14.20 -7.92
C GLU A 13 -15.66 -13.67 -6.56
N ASN A 14 -16.89 -14.01 -6.16
CA ASN A 14 -17.45 -13.62 -4.88
C ASN A 14 -16.73 -14.28 -3.69
N ILE A 15 -16.35 -15.55 -3.80
CA ILE A 15 -15.53 -16.23 -2.77
C ILE A 15 -14.15 -15.57 -2.65
N TYR A 16 -13.50 -15.22 -3.77
CA TYR A 16 -12.24 -14.48 -3.75
C TYR A 16 -12.39 -13.10 -3.11
N ARG A 17 -13.47 -12.36 -3.45
CA ARG A 17 -13.81 -11.06 -2.85
C ARG A 17 -14.13 -11.16 -1.35
N LEU A 18 -14.71 -12.28 -0.90
CA LEU A 18 -15.05 -12.53 0.51
C LEU A 18 -13.84 -12.99 1.33
N LYS A 19 -12.91 -13.74 0.72
CA LYS A 19 -11.75 -14.34 1.39
C LYS A 19 -10.66 -13.31 1.70
N PHE A 20 -10.43 -12.33 0.81
CA PHE A 20 -9.40 -11.31 1.01
C PHE A 20 -10.03 -9.92 1.09
N LYS A 21 -10.29 -9.45 2.32
CA LYS A 21 -10.80 -8.10 2.54
C LYS A 21 -9.73 -7.07 2.14
N LEU A 22 -10.12 -6.11 1.31
CA LEU A 22 -9.31 -4.93 0.98
C LEU A 22 -8.84 -4.22 2.26
N ALA A 23 -7.54 -4.26 2.50
CA ALA A 23 -6.90 -3.58 3.61
C ALA A 23 -6.74 -2.10 3.28
N LYS A 24 -7.08 -1.22 4.22
CA LYS A 24 -6.83 0.22 4.12
C LYS A 24 -5.59 0.57 4.93
N VAL A 25 -4.54 1.06 4.29
CA VAL A 25 -3.28 1.39 4.94
C VAL A 25 -2.99 2.88 4.78
N THR A 26 -2.70 3.55 5.89
CA THR A 26 -2.16 4.92 5.89
C THR A 26 -0.67 4.84 6.16
N LEU A 27 0.15 5.42 5.29
CA LEU A 27 1.60 5.39 5.41
C LEU A 27 2.27 6.70 5.00
N VAL A 28 3.53 6.86 5.39
CA VAL A 28 4.40 7.96 4.98
C VAL A 28 5.64 7.38 4.33
N LEU A 29 5.98 7.88 3.15
CA LEU A 29 7.23 7.58 2.47
C LEU A 29 8.23 8.69 2.78
N ASP A 30 9.43 8.31 3.20
CA ASP A 30 10.61 9.17 3.13
C ASP A 30 11.25 8.95 1.76
N LEU A 31 11.47 10.03 1.03
CA LEU A 31 11.91 10.04 -0.36
C LEU A 31 13.22 10.81 -0.53
N THR A 32 13.98 10.45 -1.56
CA THR A 32 15.11 11.27 -1.98
C THR A 32 14.61 12.65 -2.47
N PRO A 33 15.39 13.73 -2.29
CA PRO A 33 14.95 15.09 -2.59
C PRO A 33 14.51 15.32 -4.05
N GLU A 34 15.06 14.55 -4.98
CA GLU A 34 14.82 14.68 -6.43
C GLU A 34 13.69 13.77 -6.94
N THR A 35 13.06 12.98 -6.07
CA THR A 35 12.03 12.03 -6.49
C THR A 35 10.85 12.74 -7.16
N HIS A 36 10.51 12.30 -8.37
CA HIS A 36 9.33 12.77 -9.10
C HIS A 36 8.07 12.03 -8.61
N VAL A 37 7.30 12.70 -7.75
CA VAL A 37 6.15 12.09 -7.03
C VAL A 37 5.07 11.52 -7.96
N PRO A 38 4.65 12.21 -9.04
CA PRO A 38 3.65 11.65 -9.95
C PRO A 38 4.10 10.32 -10.60
N ASP A 39 5.38 10.22 -10.97
CA ASP A 39 5.95 8.98 -11.53
C ASP A 39 5.99 7.89 -10.46
N LEU A 40 6.50 8.21 -9.26
CA LEU A 40 6.51 7.27 -8.14
C LEU A 40 5.11 6.72 -7.83
N MET A 41 4.08 7.57 -7.74
CA MET A 41 2.72 7.10 -7.48
C MET A 41 2.19 6.21 -8.60
N THR A 42 2.56 6.47 -9.85
CA THR A 42 2.19 5.62 -10.99
C THR A 42 2.84 4.25 -10.86
N ARG A 43 4.12 4.19 -10.48
CA ARG A 43 4.84 2.94 -10.21
C ARG A 43 4.23 2.16 -9.04
N ILE A 44 3.86 2.85 -7.94
CA ILE A 44 3.19 2.21 -6.80
C ILE A 44 1.85 1.59 -7.25
N ARG A 45 1.07 2.28 -8.09
CA ARG A 45 -0.20 1.73 -8.62
C ARG A 45 0.00 0.51 -9.54
N ALA A 46 1.15 0.39 -10.18
CA ALA A 46 1.49 -0.77 -10.99
C ALA A 46 1.97 -1.98 -10.17
N LEU A 47 2.21 -1.83 -8.86
CA LEU A 47 2.64 -2.94 -8.01
C LEU A 47 1.50 -3.95 -7.77
N PRO A 48 1.82 -5.25 -7.69
CA PRO A 48 0.83 -6.29 -7.39
C PRO A 48 0.11 -6.05 -6.05
N GLY A 49 -1.21 -6.24 -6.04
CA GLY A 49 -2.05 -6.08 -4.83
C GLY A 49 -2.43 -4.63 -4.51
N PHE A 50 -1.81 -3.62 -5.13
CA PHE A 50 -2.19 -2.21 -4.94
C PHE A 50 -3.41 -1.89 -5.81
N THR A 51 -4.54 -1.58 -5.17
CA THR A 51 -5.79 -1.29 -5.89
C THR A 51 -6.04 0.20 -6.02
N VAL A 52 -5.79 0.96 -4.95
CA VAL A 52 -5.96 2.41 -4.93
C VAL A 52 -4.82 3.04 -4.17
N VAL A 53 -4.25 4.10 -4.74
CA VAL A 53 -3.22 4.92 -4.10
C VAL A 53 -3.65 6.37 -4.19
N GLY A 54 -3.92 6.97 -3.03
CA GLY A 54 -4.29 8.37 -2.89
C GLY A 54 -3.23 9.13 -2.09
N GLN A 55 -2.91 10.34 -2.52
CA GLN A 55 -2.12 11.26 -1.72
C GLN A 55 -3.02 11.89 -0.65
N ILE A 56 -2.60 11.85 0.61
CA ILE A 56 -3.41 12.36 1.74
C ILE A 56 -3.10 13.84 2.00
N ASP A 57 -1.84 14.23 1.84
CA ASP A 57 -1.36 15.57 2.16
C ASP A 57 -0.34 16.06 1.13
N LYS A 58 -0.03 17.35 1.12
CA LYS A 58 1.00 17.94 0.27
C LYS A 58 2.36 17.27 0.50
N VAL A 59 3.13 17.15 -0.58
CA VAL A 59 4.51 16.67 -0.50
C VAL A 59 5.33 17.68 0.28
N LEU A 60 5.93 17.24 1.38
CA LEU A 60 6.82 18.08 2.17
C LEU A 60 8.23 17.94 1.61
N ARG A 61 8.79 19.03 1.07
CA ARG A 61 10.19 19.11 0.65
C ARG A 61 10.86 20.19 1.50
N SER A 62 11.98 19.85 2.12
CA SER A 62 12.83 20.83 2.79
C SER A 62 14.19 20.81 2.10
N ALA A 63 14.76 21.99 1.84
CA ALA A 63 16.06 22.11 1.17
C ALA A 63 17.12 21.24 1.88
N GLY A 64 17.78 20.37 1.12
CA GLY A 64 18.81 19.45 1.64
C GLY A 64 18.32 18.32 2.55
N LYS A 65 16.99 18.13 2.71
CA LYS A 65 16.43 17.05 3.54
C LYS A 65 15.54 16.12 2.71
N ARG A 66 15.28 14.94 3.27
CA ARG A 66 14.34 13.94 2.73
C ARG A 66 12.99 14.58 2.46
N ALA A 67 12.42 14.26 1.30
CA ALA A 67 11.04 14.61 1.02
C ALA A 67 10.09 13.62 1.70
N ARG A 68 8.89 14.07 2.10
CA ARG A 68 7.88 13.20 2.72
C ARG A 68 6.59 13.21 1.93
N LEU A 69 6.03 12.03 1.73
CA LEU A 69 4.76 11.83 1.03
C LEU A 69 3.83 10.93 1.86
N ALA A 70 2.71 11.48 2.31
CA ALA A 70 1.66 10.72 2.99
C ALA A 70 0.68 10.10 1.98
N LEU A 71 0.47 8.79 2.07
CA LEU A 71 -0.37 8.02 1.15
C LEU A 71 -1.42 7.21 1.90
N GLY A 72 -2.60 7.12 1.30
CA GLY A 72 -3.66 6.19 1.64
C GLY A 72 -3.75 5.12 0.57
N ILE A 73 -3.56 3.87 0.97
CA ILE A 73 -3.47 2.72 0.07
C ILE A 73 -4.61 1.75 0.37
N LYS A 74 -5.30 1.29 -0.67
CA LYS A 74 -6.12 0.09 -0.60
C LYS A 74 -5.32 -1.07 -1.18
N TYR A 75 -4.99 -2.04 -0.33
CA TYR A 75 -4.16 -3.18 -0.66
C TYR A 75 -4.96 -4.48 -0.57
N LEU A 76 -4.75 -5.39 -1.50
CA LEU A 76 -5.33 -6.73 -1.48
C LEU A 76 -4.27 -7.71 -0.94
N PRO A 77 -4.38 -8.13 0.33
CA PRO A 77 -3.42 -9.05 0.92
C PRO A 77 -3.57 -10.46 0.37
N ASP A 78 -2.45 -11.16 0.25
CA ASP A 78 -2.37 -12.57 -0.14
C ASP A 78 -2.38 -13.52 1.08
N ASN A 79 -2.33 -12.96 2.30
CA ASN A 79 -2.33 -13.68 3.56
C ASN A 79 -3.07 -12.90 4.66
N GLU A 80 -3.47 -13.59 5.74
CA GLU A 80 -4.23 -12.98 6.84
C GLU A 80 -3.34 -12.30 7.91
N ASP A 81 -2.01 -12.52 7.88
CA ASP A 81 -1.10 -11.90 8.83
C ASP A 81 -0.85 -10.44 8.45
N VAL A 82 -1.36 -9.54 9.28
CA VAL A 82 -1.26 -8.09 9.12
C VAL A 82 0.20 -7.62 9.05
N TYR A 83 1.08 -8.14 9.91
CA TYR A 83 2.48 -7.67 9.95
C TYR A 83 3.28 -8.18 8.76
N LYS A 84 3.01 -9.41 8.32
CA LYS A 84 3.60 -9.96 7.10
C LYS A 84 3.12 -9.17 5.87
N THR A 85 1.82 -8.96 5.75
CA THR A 85 1.21 -8.11 4.70
C THR A 85 1.85 -6.73 4.64
N LEU A 86 1.96 -6.03 5.77
CA LEU A 86 2.57 -4.70 5.83
C LEU A 86 4.06 -4.73 5.46
N LYS A 87 4.79 -5.78 5.86
CA LYS A 87 6.19 -5.96 5.49
C LYS A 87 6.34 -6.14 3.98
N ASP A 88 5.60 -7.08 3.40
CA ASP A 88 5.72 -7.44 1.98
C ASP A 88 5.34 -6.25 1.08
N MET A 89 4.23 -5.58 1.41
CA MET A 89 3.81 -4.33 0.77
C MET A 89 4.89 -3.25 0.86
N SER A 90 5.45 -3.02 2.05
CA SER A 90 6.48 -1.99 2.25
C SER A 90 7.78 -2.32 1.51
N MET A 91 8.17 -3.58 1.46
CA MET A 91 9.37 -4.02 0.74
C MET A 91 9.23 -3.82 -0.76
N MET A 92 8.05 -4.04 -1.34
CA MET A 92 7.79 -3.73 -2.75
C MET A 92 7.92 -2.23 -3.03
N MET A 93 7.35 -1.38 -2.19
CA MET A 93 7.45 0.08 -2.34
C MET A 93 8.88 0.57 -2.15
N LYS A 94 9.62 0.03 -1.19
CA LYS A 94 11.01 0.40 -0.90
C LYS A 94 11.99 0.06 -2.03
N ARG A 95 11.62 -0.87 -2.91
CA ARG A 95 12.41 -1.18 -4.12
C ARG A 95 12.19 -0.17 -5.24
N LEU A 96 11.20 0.72 -5.12
CA LEU A 96 10.97 1.75 -6.13
C LEU A 96 12.05 2.85 -6.04
N PRO A 97 12.45 3.41 -7.18
CA PRO A 97 13.45 4.46 -7.20
C PRO A 97 13.00 5.67 -6.38
N GLY A 98 13.89 6.15 -5.52
CA GLY A 98 13.66 7.33 -4.69
C GLY A 98 12.96 7.07 -3.36
N VAL A 99 12.53 5.84 -3.06
CA VAL A 99 11.94 5.49 -1.74
C VAL A 99 13.03 5.04 -0.78
N GLU A 100 13.24 5.77 0.31
CA GLU A 100 14.26 5.45 1.31
C GLU A 100 13.70 4.66 2.50
N ALA A 101 12.51 5.04 2.96
CA ALA A 101 11.83 4.35 4.04
C ALA A 101 10.31 4.39 3.88
N VAL A 102 9.64 3.36 4.41
CA VAL A 102 8.18 3.26 4.45
C VAL A 102 7.73 3.17 5.90
N LYS A 103 7.05 4.20 6.38
CA LYS A 103 6.50 4.27 7.74
C LYS A 103 5.00 3.99 7.72
N ILE A 104 4.56 2.93 8.40
CA ILE A 104 3.14 2.62 8.53
C ILE A 104 2.55 3.39 9.71
N ILE A 105 1.41 4.05 9.47
CA ILE A 105 0.68 4.83 10.49
C ILE A 105 -0.57 4.05 10.94
N GLU A 106 -1.37 3.60 9.99
CA GLU A 106 -2.66 2.94 10.28
C GLU A 106 -2.88 1.73 9.38
N TYR A 107 -3.57 0.73 9.95
CA TYR A 107 -4.12 -0.42 9.25
C TYR A 107 -5.61 -0.52 9.56
N ASN A 108 -6.45 -0.55 8.54
CA ASN A 108 -7.91 -0.51 8.63
C ASN A 108 -8.45 0.61 9.54
N LYS A 109 -7.86 1.81 9.43
CA LYS A 109 -8.16 3.01 10.23
C LYS A 109 -7.81 2.89 11.72
N THR A 110 -7.04 1.88 12.10
CA THR A 110 -6.51 1.73 13.47
C THR A 110 -5.01 1.99 13.44
N ARG A 111 -4.54 2.83 14.36
CA ARG A 111 -3.11 3.07 14.53
C ARG A 111 -2.42 1.77 14.92
N ILE A 112 -1.32 1.44 14.23
CA ILE A 112 -0.62 0.17 14.43
C ILE A 112 0.83 0.40 14.88
N LEU A 113 1.28 -0.40 15.83
CA LEU A 113 2.62 -0.39 16.38
C LEU A 113 3.13 -1.83 16.46
N LYS A 114 4.44 -2.03 16.32
CA LYS A 114 5.08 -3.34 16.54
C LYS A 114 5.88 -3.26 17.82
N LYS A 115 5.47 -4.03 18.84
CA LYS A 115 6.10 -4.02 20.18
C LYS A 115 6.22 -2.60 20.76
N GLY A 116 5.16 -1.80 20.66
CA GLY A 116 5.10 -0.42 21.15
C GLY A 116 5.87 0.61 20.30
N ARG A 117 6.50 0.21 19.19
CA ARG A 117 7.28 1.11 18.32
C ARG A 117 6.61 1.34 16.96
N PRO A 118 6.84 2.49 16.32
CA PRO A 118 6.41 2.72 14.94
C PRO A 118 6.96 1.65 14.01
N ILE A 119 6.15 1.23 13.04
CA ILE A 119 6.56 0.27 12.02
C ILE A 119 7.21 1.04 10.89
N ILE A 120 8.51 0.82 10.69
CA ILE A 120 9.31 1.46 9.65
C ILE A 120 10.09 0.34 8.95
N TYR A 121 9.99 0.33 7.62
CA TYR A 121 10.68 -0.63 6.76
C TYR A 121 11.65 0.05 5.81
#